data_AF-A0A376FFE2-F1
#
_entry.id   AF-A0A376FFE2-F1
#
_cell.length_a   1.000
_cell.length_b   1.000
_cell.length_c   1.000
_cell.angle_alpha   90.00
_cell.angle_beta   90.00
_cell.angle_gamma   90.00
#
_symmetry.space_group_name_H-M   'P 1'
#
loop_
_entity.id
_entity.type
_entity.pdbx_description
1 polymer ?
#
loop_
_entity_poly.entity_id
_entity_poly.type
_entity_poly.pdbx_seq_one_letter_code
_entity_poly.pdbx_strand_id
1 'polypeptide(L)'
;MVTDEGIDWGDGVRPQTRDYTPLYDEANHELVLDFFVHDGGIASRWAVEAKAGDRLTIGGPRGSLVVPEDYAWQLYVCDESGMPALRRRLESIAKLPVRPEIHAVVTVGDESYKDYLAHLSGFDITWVVGHSEQAVADHLAALTVPGEDYFIWLTGEGKVVKTLSRQFETDAIDQQLVRASAYWHAK
;
A
#
# COMPACT_ATOMS: atom_id res chain seq x y z
N MET A 1 8.12 -15.47 22.89
CA MET A 1 8.70 -16.42 21.92
C MET A 1 7.75 -16.56 20.75
N VAL A 2 8.24 -16.94 19.57
CA VAL A 2 7.34 -17.31 18.45
C VAL A 2 6.91 -18.77 18.68
N THR A 3 5.60 -19.01 18.73
CA THR A 3 4.98 -20.34 18.86
C THR A 3 4.06 -20.57 17.67
N ASP A 4 3.55 -21.81 17.52
CA ASP A 4 2.57 -22.14 16.46
C ASP A 4 1.24 -21.38 16.61
N GLU A 5 0.96 -20.83 17.80
CA GLU A 5 -0.23 -20.00 18.08
C GLU A 5 0.03 -18.49 17.88
N GLY A 6 1.25 -18.10 17.50
CA GLY A 6 1.66 -16.72 17.28
C GLY A 6 2.78 -16.26 18.22
N ILE A 7 2.91 -14.95 18.43
CA ILE A 7 3.95 -14.42 19.31
C ILE A 7 3.44 -14.42 20.75
N ASP A 8 4.03 -15.26 21.59
CA ASP A 8 3.92 -15.19 23.04
C ASP A 8 4.77 -14.01 23.55
N TRP A 9 4.09 -12.98 24.06
CA TRP A 9 4.73 -11.78 24.59
C TRP A 9 5.11 -11.91 26.08
N GLY A 10 4.76 -13.02 26.74
CA GLY A 10 4.84 -13.17 28.20
C GLY A 10 3.99 -12.12 28.95
N ASP A 11 4.28 -11.94 30.25
CA ASP A 11 3.61 -10.94 31.11
C ASP A 11 4.22 -9.52 30.98
N GLY A 12 5.13 -9.32 30.02
CA GLY A 12 5.84 -8.05 29.82
C GLY A 12 5.04 -7.00 29.04
N VAL A 13 5.55 -5.77 29.01
CA VAL A 13 5.04 -4.73 28.10
C VAL A 13 5.26 -5.19 26.67
N ARG A 14 4.17 -5.30 25.90
CA ARG A 14 4.26 -5.65 24.47
C ARG A 14 5.15 -4.62 23.76
N PRO A 15 6.14 -5.06 22.98
CA PRO A 15 6.97 -4.14 22.23
C PRO A 15 6.13 -3.37 21.23
N GLN A 16 6.56 -2.15 20.94
CA GLN A 16 5.92 -1.36 19.90
C GLN A 16 6.09 -2.09 18.56
N THR A 17 4.98 -2.32 17.86
CA THR A 17 4.94 -2.99 16.56
C THR A 17 4.56 -2.00 15.47
N ARG A 18 4.97 -2.29 14.23
CA ARG A 18 4.58 -1.56 13.03
C ARG A 18 4.28 -2.57 11.95
N ASP A 19 3.24 -2.28 11.17
CA ASP A 19 2.84 -3.11 10.04
C ASP A 19 3.57 -2.61 8.79
N TYR A 20 4.14 -3.53 8.02
CA TYR A 20 4.83 -3.29 6.76
C TYR A 20 4.33 -4.25 5.71
N THR A 21 4.37 -3.83 4.44
CA THR A 21 4.00 -4.70 3.32
C THR A 21 5.10 -5.72 3.07
N PRO A 22 4.82 -7.03 3.10
CA PRO A 22 5.80 -8.05 2.79
C PRO A 22 6.03 -8.16 1.27
N LEU A 23 7.28 -8.01 0.84
CA LEU A 23 7.73 -8.33 -0.51
C LEU A 23 8.55 -9.62 -0.43
N TYR A 24 7.93 -10.77 -0.72
CA TYR A 24 8.55 -12.08 -0.54
C TYR A 24 9.08 -12.64 -1.86
N ASP A 25 10.35 -13.02 -1.86
CA ASP A 25 10.99 -13.77 -2.94
C ASP A 25 11.06 -15.26 -2.54
N GLU A 26 10.19 -16.06 -3.15
CA GLU A 26 10.12 -17.50 -2.92
C GLU A 26 11.36 -18.24 -3.45
N ALA A 27 12.04 -17.75 -4.48
CA ALA A 27 13.21 -18.44 -5.01
C ALA A 27 14.42 -18.35 -4.05
N ASN A 28 14.56 -17.21 -3.37
CA ASN A 28 15.66 -16.94 -2.45
C ASN A 28 15.27 -17.13 -0.97
N HIS A 29 13.99 -17.37 -0.68
CA HIS A 29 13.41 -17.38 0.67
C HIS A 29 13.67 -16.07 1.44
N GLU A 30 13.59 -14.93 0.75
CA GLU A 30 13.89 -13.61 1.31
C GLU A 30 12.61 -12.80 1.52
N LEU A 31 12.46 -12.23 2.73
CA LEU A 31 11.42 -11.24 3.02
C LEU A 31 12.04 -9.85 2.98
N VAL A 32 11.58 -9.04 2.02
CA VAL A 32 11.95 -7.64 1.88
C VAL A 32 10.85 -6.76 2.47
N LEU A 33 11.26 -5.75 3.23
CA LEU A 33 10.39 -4.73 3.81
C LEU A 33 10.96 -3.36 3.40
N ASP A 34 10.16 -2.57 2.70
CA ASP A 34 10.55 -1.23 2.29
C ASP A 34 10.05 -0.20 3.33
N PHE A 35 10.97 0.62 3.82
CA PHE A 35 10.71 1.59 4.88
C PHE A 35 10.66 3.00 4.29
N PHE A 36 9.49 3.65 4.37
CA PHE A 36 9.43 5.09 4.19
C PHE A 36 10.02 5.80 5.41
N VAL A 37 11.19 6.44 5.22
CA VAL A 37 11.93 7.10 6.30
C VAL A 37 11.35 8.49 6.55
N HIS A 38 10.95 8.73 7.79
CA HIS A 38 10.44 10.01 8.26
C HIS A 38 10.89 10.30 9.70
N ASP A 39 10.85 11.56 10.10
CA ASP A 39 11.25 11.98 11.44
C ASP A 39 10.34 11.40 12.54
N GLY A 40 10.94 11.05 13.68
CA GLY A 40 10.23 10.66 14.91
C GLY A 40 9.66 9.25 14.94
N GLY A 41 9.80 8.45 13.88
CA GLY A 41 9.33 7.06 13.82
C GLY A 41 10.33 6.06 14.41
N ILE A 42 9.87 5.15 15.28
CA ILE A 42 10.73 4.06 15.82
C ILE A 42 11.26 3.14 14.72
N ALA A 43 10.43 2.89 13.71
CA ALA A 43 10.79 2.01 12.61
C ALA A 43 11.65 2.74 11.58
N SER A 44 11.41 4.02 11.33
CA SER A 44 12.31 4.89 10.55
C SER A 44 13.71 4.94 11.16
N ARG A 45 13.81 5.12 12.49
CA ARG A 45 15.10 5.10 13.19
C ARG A 45 15.80 3.74 13.04
N TRP A 46 15.08 2.65 13.28
CA TRP A 46 15.63 1.32 13.10
C TRP A 46 16.13 1.11 11.67
N ALA A 47 15.35 1.48 10.65
CA ALA A 47 15.69 1.29 9.26
C ALA A 47 16.97 2.05 8.84
N VAL A 48 17.16 3.27 9.37
CA VAL A 48 18.37 4.08 9.12
C VAL A 48 19.61 3.49 9.81
N GLU A 49 19.45 2.86 10.97
CA GLU A 49 20.55 2.34 11.77
C GLU A 49 20.89 0.86 11.45
N ALA A 50 19.98 0.15 10.78
CA ALA A 50 20.04 -1.29 10.53
C ALA A 50 21.28 -1.70 9.72
N LYS A 51 21.88 -2.83 10.13
CA LYS A 51 23.03 -3.46 9.50
C LYS A 51 22.80 -4.95 9.31
N ALA A 52 23.55 -5.55 8.39
CA ALA A 52 23.54 -7.00 8.22
C ALA A 52 23.87 -7.71 9.54
N GLY A 53 22.99 -8.62 9.96
CA GLY A 53 23.07 -9.32 11.25
C GLY A 53 22.11 -8.78 12.31
N ASP A 54 21.55 -7.57 12.15
CA ASP A 54 20.49 -7.08 13.01
C ASP A 54 19.22 -7.93 12.87
N ARG A 55 18.45 -8.02 13.95
CA ARG A 55 17.27 -8.89 14.02
C ARG A 55 15.99 -8.08 14.12
N LEU A 56 15.00 -8.45 13.32
CA LEU A 56 13.61 -8.09 13.47
C LEU A 56 12.78 -9.31 13.88
N THR A 57 11.81 -9.09 14.77
CA THR A 57 10.78 -10.10 15.03
C THR A 57 9.59 -9.79 14.15
N ILE A 58 9.24 -10.71 13.27
CA ILE A 58 8.09 -10.58 12.37
C ILE A 58 6.93 -11.40 12.93
N GLY A 59 5.78 -10.76 13.07
CA GLY A 59 4.54 -11.42 13.50
C GLY A 59 3.48 -11.31 12.42
N GLY A 60 3.02 -12.45 11.90
CA GLY A 60 1.96 -12.52 10.91
C GLY A 60 2.30 -13.41 9.70
N PRO A 61 1.54 -13.25 8.58
CA PRO A 61 0.48 -12.25 8.40
C PRO A 61 -0.69 -12.47 9.37
N ARG A 62 -1.20 -11.39 10.00
CA ARG A 62 -2.37 -11.46 10.91
C ARG A 62 -3.65 -11.91 10.21
N GLY A 63 -3.69 -11.77 8.90
CA GLY A 63 -4.75 -12.19 7.99
C GLY A 63 -4.32 -11.86 6.57
N SER A 64 -4.76 -12.66 5.60
CA SER A 64 -4.55 -12.39 4.18
C SER A 64 -5.90 -12.34 3.50
N LEU A 65 -6.13 -11.29 2.71
CA LEU A 65 -7.22 -11.25 1.75
C LEU A 65 -6.60 -11.35 0.37
N VAL A 66 -6.89 -12.44 -0.32
CA VAL A 66 -6.51 -12.59 -1.73
C VAL A 66 -7.57 -11.87 -2.54
N VAL A 67 -7.20 -10.69 -3.07
CA VAL A 67 -8.04 -9.97 -4.04
C VAL A 67 -7.59 -10.40 -5.43
N PRO A 68 -8.52 -10.84 -6.30
CA PRO A 68 -8.23 -11.16 -7.70
C PRO A 68 -7.43 -10.05 -8.40
N GLU A 69 -6.50 -10.44 -9.26
CA GLU A 69 -5.61 -9.53 -9.99
C GLU A 69 -6.14 -9.19 -11.39
N ASP A 70 -7.19 -9.88 -11.81
CA ASP A 70 -7.71 -9.93 -13.17
C ASP A 70 -9.00 -9.15 -13.40
N TYR A 71 -9.46 -8.35 -12.42
CA TYR A 71 -10.53 -7.38 -12.65
C TYR A 71 -10.15 -6.47 -13.83
N ALA A 72 -11.03 -6.32 -14.82
CA ALA A 72 -10.70 -5.61 -16.05
C ALA A 72 -10.29 -4.15 -15.84
N TRP A 73 -10.83 -3.48 -14.81
CA TRP A 73 -10.51 -2.09 -14.46
C TRP A 73 -10.09 -1.96 -13.00
N GLN A 74 -8.97 -1.30 -12.70
CA GLN A 74 -8.50 -1.20 -11.31
C GLN A 74 -7.96 0.19 -11.00
N LEU A 75 -8.36 0.73 -9.86
CA LEU A 75 -7.88 2.00 -9.32
C LEU A 75 -7.11 1.79 -8.03
N TYR A 76 -5.90 2.33 -7.99
CA TYR A 76 -5.02 2.32 -6.82
C TYR A 76 -4.69 3.73 -6.37
N VAL A 77 -4.89 4.03 -5.09
CA VAL A 77 -4.57 5.33 -4.50
C VAL A 77 -3.69 5.11 -3.26
N CYS A 78 -2.52 5.74 -3.22
CA CYS A 78 -1.63 5.63 -2.06
C CYS A 78 -0.73 6.85 -1.85
N ASP A 79 -0.25 6.99 -0.62
CA ASP A 79 0.97 7.75 -0.30
C ASP A 79 2.20 6.82 -0.26
N GLU A 80 3.36 7.31 0.18
CA GLU A 80 4.61 6.55 0.25
C GLU A 80 4.49 5.28 1.10
N SER A 81 3.63 5.28 2.12
CA SER A 81 3.41 4.12 2.97
C SER A 81 2.71 2.97 2.23
N GLY A 82 1.92 3.29 1.19
CA GLY A 82 1.23 2.32 0.34
C GLY A 82 2.00 1.92 -0.92
N MET A 83 3.07 2.65 -1.28
CA MET A 83 3.86 2.36 -2.50
C MET A 83 4.41 0.93 -2.57
N PRO A 84 4.90 0.29 -1.49
CA PRO A 84 5.31 -1.12 -1.54
C PRO A 84 4.16 -2.08 -1.86
N ALA A 85 2.96 -1.78 -1.38
CA ALA A 85 1.76 -2.59 -1.64
C ALA A 85 1.32 -2.45 -3.10
N LEU A 86 1.37 -1.23 -3.63
CA LEU A 86 1.15 -0.94 -5.05
C LEU A 86 2.19 -1.64 -5.94
N ARG A 87 3.48 -1.52 -5.61
CA ARG A 87 4.58 -2.17 -6.32
C ARG A 87 4.31 -3.66 -6.48
N ARG A 88 4.06 -4.36 -5.37
CA ARG A 88 3.78 -5.80 -5.37
C ARG A 88 2.60 -6.16 -6.28
N ARG A 89 1.53 -5.37 -6.21
CA ARG A 89 0.33 -5.57 -7.05
C ARG A 89 0.67 -5.40 -8.53
N LEU A 90 1.30 -4.30 -8.91
CA LEU A 90 1.63 -4.01 -10.31
C LEU A 90 2.66 -5.02 -10.87
N GLU A 91 3.64 -5.46 -10.08
CA GLU A 91 4.58 -6.51 -10.48
C GLU A 91 3.89 -7.86 -10.74
N SER A 92 2.83 -8.18 -10.00
CA SER A 92 2.03 -9.38 -10.25
C SER A 92 1.17 -9.22 -11.51
N ILE A 93 0.48 -8.09 -11.64
CA ILE A 93 -0.35 -7.75 -12.81
C ILE A 93 0.49 -7.74 -14.10
N ALA A 94 1.75 -7.29 -14.04
CA ALA A 94 2.64 -7.25 -15.20
C ALA A 94 2.89 -8.63 -15.82
N LYS A 95 2.71 -9.70 -15.06
CA LYS A 95 2.88 -11.10 -15.46
C LYS A 95 1.59 -11.73 -16.03
N LEU A 96 0.45 -11.05 -15.93
CA LEU A 96 -0.80 -11.56 -16.47
C LEU A 96 -0.77 -11.62 -18.00
N PRO A 97 -1.42 -12.63 -18.61
CA PRO A 97 -1.51 -12.74 -20.06
C PRO A 97 -2.33 -11.61 -20.69
N VAL A 98 -3.34 -11.12 -19.98
CA VAL A 98 -4.17 -9.96 -20.36
C VAL A 98 -4.01 -8.94 -19.24
N ARG A 99 -3.54 -7.74 -19.60
CA ARG A 99 -3.39 -6.67 -18.62
C ARG A 99 -4.72 -5.93 -18.45
N PRO A 100 -5.19 -5.75 -17.21
CA PRO A 100 -6.32 -4.88 -16.93
C PRO A 100 -5.96 -3.42 -17.17
N GLU A 101 -6.98 -2.59 -17.32
CA GLU A 101 -6.85 -1.13 -17.30
C GLU A 101 -6.53 -0.67 -15.88
N ILE A 102 -5.34 -0.09 -15.70
CA ILE A 102 -4.84 0.34 -14.39
C ILE A 102 -4.81 1.86 -14.33
N HIS A 103 -5.41 2.40 -13.28
CA HIS A 103 -5.27 3.79 -12.85
C HIS A 103 -4.56 3.80 -11.50
N ALA A 104 -3.37 4.40 -11.41
CA ALA A 104 -2.69 4.58 -10.13
C ALA A 104 -2.51 6.08 -9.85
N VAL A 105 -2.91 6.52 -8.66
CA VAL A 105 -2.71 7.88 -8.17
C VAL A 105 -1.85 7.83 -6.92
N VAL A 106 -0.60 8.27 -7.05
CA VAL A 106 0.38 8.23 -5.97
C VAL A 106 0.71 9.64 -5.52
N THR A 107 0.50 9.94 -4.25
CA THR A 107 0.86 11.23 -3.68
C THR A 107 2.14 11.13 -2.86
N VAL A 108 3.10 12.01 -3.12
CA VAL A 108 4.43 11.96 -2.51
C VAL A 108 4.85 13.34 -2.02
N GLY A 109 5.68 13.40 -0.98
CA GLY A 109 6.21 14.64 -0.44
C GLY A 109 7.31 15.24 -1.30
N ASP A 110 8.07 14.39 -1.98
CA ASP A 110 9.22 14.78 -2.81
C ASP A 110 9.16 14.09 -4.18
N GLU A 111 9.55 14.80 -5.23
CA GLU A 111 9.55 14.27 -6.60
C GLU A 111 10.55 13.11 -6.80
N SER A 112 11.65 13.07 -6.05
CA SER A 112 12.63 11.99 -6.13
C SER A 112 12.06 10.63 -5.71
N TYR A 113 10.96 10.61 -4.94
CA TYR A 113 10.35 9.35 -4.51
C TYR A 113 9.68 8.58 -5.65
N LYS A 114 9.45 9.23 -6.80
CA LYS A 114 8.96 8.57 -8.03
C LYS A 114 9.88 7.45 -8.50
N ASP A 115 11.19 7.57 -8.23
CA ASP A 115 12.21 6.60 -8.64
C ASP A 115 11.95 5.19 -8.09
N TYR A 116 11.27 5.09 -6.94
CA TYR A 116 10.93 3.80 -6.32
C TYR A 116 10.03 2.92 -7.21
N LEU A 117 9.20 3.50 -8.08
CA LEU A 117 8.35 2.77 -9.03
C LEU A 117 8.81 2.94 -10.49
N ALA A 118 10.00 3.47 -10.75
CA ALA A 118 10.46 3.77 -12.12
C ALA A 118 10.53 2.51 -13.03
N HIS A 119 10.79 1.34 -12.45
CA HIS A 119 10.78 0.06 -13.18
C HIS A 119 9.38 -0.39 -13.62
N LEU A 120 8.33 0.25 -13.10
CA LEU A 120 6.92 0.01 -13.44
C LEU A 120 6.36 1.05 -14.41
N SER A 121 7.23 1.69 -15.20
CA SER A 121 6.86 2.69 -16.22
C SER A 121 5.91 2.20 -17.32
N GLY A 122 5.62 0.89 -17.38
CA GLY A 122 4.59 0.32 -18.24
C GLY A 122 3.15 0.46 -17.72
N PHE A 123 2.96 1.05 -16.53
CA PHE A 123 1.66 1.37 -15.94
C PHE A 123 1.42 2.87 -15.93
N ASP A 124 0.15 3.28 -16.05
CA ASP A 124 -0.24 4.68 -15.93
C ASP A 124 -0.29 5.10 -14.45
N ILE A 125 0.76 5.78 -14.00
CA ILE A 125 0.90 6.29 -12.63
C ILE A 125 0.84 7.82 -12.68
N THR A 126 -0.27 8.37 -12.19
CA THR A 126 -0.41 9.79 -11.92
C THR A 126 0.24 10.14 -10.59
N TRP A 127 1.12 11.13 -10.60
CA TRP A 127 1.86 11.59 -9.42
C TRP A 127 1.36 12.95 -8.93
N VAL A 128 1.07 13.03 -7.64
CA VAL A 128 0.70 14.28 -6.95
C VAL A 128 1.77 14.63 -5.92
N VAL A 129 2.66 15.56 -6.25
CA VAL A 129 3.74 16.01 -5.35
C VAL A 129 3.20 17.03 -4.34
N GLY A 130 3.62 16.90 -3.07
CA GLY A 130 3.27 17.79 -1.96
C GLY A 130 2.02 17.39 -1.18
N HIS A 131 1.54 16.14 -1.30
CA HIS A 131 0.38 15.64 -0.54
C HIS A 131 -0.91 16.46 -0.68
N SER A 132 -1.14 17.04 -1.87
CA SER A 132 -2.36 17.81 -2.13
C SER A 132 -3.57 16.88 -2.24
N GLU A 133 -4.31 16.75 -1.14
CA GLU A 133 -5.57 15.97 -1.09
C GLU A 133 -6.57 16.44 -2.15
N GLN A 134 -6.67 17.75 -2.40
CA GLN A 134 -7.54 18.29 -3.44
C GLN A 134 -7.12 17.85 -4.83
N ALA A 135 -5.83 17.85 -5.16
CA ALA A 135 -5.37 17.41 -6.47
C ALA A 135 -5.61 15.92 -6.70
N VAL A 136 -5.46 15.08 -5.65
CA VAL A 136 -5.86 13.67 -5.71
C VAL A 136 -7.37 13.56 -5.95
N ALA A 137 -8.17 14.27 -5.15
CA ALA A 137 -9.63 14.26 -5.26
C ALA A 137 -10.14 14.69 -6.64
N ASP A 138 -9.53 15.72 -7.24
CA ASP A 138 -9.88 16.22 -8.57
C ASP A 138 -9.58 15.19 -9.66
N HIS A 139 -8.44 14.49 -9.55
CA HIS A 139 -8.09 13.43 -10.49
C HIS A 139 -9.06 12.25 -10.38
N LEU A 140 -9.40 11.82 -9.15
CA LEU A 140 -10.37 10.75 -8.93
C LEU A 140 -11.75 11.09 -9.49
N ALA A 141 -12.21 12.33 -9.32
CA ALA A 141 -13.49 12.79 -9.83
C ALA A 141 -13.57 12.82 -11.37
N ALA A 142 -12.43 12.86 -12.07
CA ALA A 142 -12.38 12.82 -13.53
C ALA A 142 -12.42 11.39 -14.10
N LEU A 143 -12.25 10.36 -13.26
CA LEU A 143 -12.30 8.96 -13.69
C LEU A 143 -13.75 8.49 -13.87
N THR A 144 -13.97 7.65 -14.86
CA THR A 144 -15.24 6.94 -15.05
C THR A 144 -15.05 5.48 -14.69
N VAL A 145 -15.57 5.08 -13.52
CA VAL A 145 -15.57 3.66 -13.11
C VAL A 145 -16.60 2.92 -13.97
N PRO A 146 -16.26 1.78 -14.59
CA PRO A 146 -17.23 0.98 -15.34
C PRO A 146 -18.31 0.41 -14.41
N GLY A 147 -19.44 0.01 -14.98
CA GLY A 147 -20.56 -0.53 -14.21
C GLY A 147 -20.30 -1.92 -13.58
N GLU A 148 -19.29 -2.63 -14.07
CA GLU A 148 -18.90 -3.97 -13.61
C GLU A 148 -17.39 -4.20 -13.79
N ASP A 149 -16.91 -5.30 -13.21
CA ASP A 149 -15.54 -5.80 -13.38
C ASP A 149 -14.44 -4.79 -13.01
N TYR A 150 -14.60 -4.19 -11.83
CA TYR A 150 -13.64 -3.23 -11.28
C TYR A 150 -13.19 -3.56 -9.86
N PHE A 151 -12.04 -2.98 -9.48
CA PHE A 151 -11.58 -2.96 -8.10
C PHE A 151 -10.94 -1.62 -7.73
N ILE A 152 -11.26 -1.09 -6.55
CA ILE A 152 -10.74 0.20 -6.07
C ILE A 152 -10.03 -0.03 -4.73
N TRP A 153 -8.78 0.43 -4.62
CA TRP A 153 -8.00 0.30 -3.39
C TRP A 153 -7.31 1.60 -3.01
N LEU A 154 -7.65 2.12 -1.84
CA LEU A 154 -7.07 3.31 -1.24
C LEU A 154 -6.30 2.95 0.04
N THR A 155 -5.07 3.45 0.15
CA THR A 155 -4.20 3.29 1.32
C THR A 155 -3.50 4.60 1.67
N GLY A 156 -3.05 4.76 2.91
CA GLY A 156 -2.33 5.96 3.37
C GLY A 156 -2.86 6.52 4.69
N GLU A 157 -2.77 7.83 4.88
CA GLU A 157 -3.25 8.52 6.08
C GLU A 157 -4.77 8.37 6.26
N GLY A 158 -5.21 7.98 7.46
CA GLY A 158 -6.58 7.54 7.67
C GLY A 158 -7.68 8.59 7.47
N LYS A 159 -7.44 9.89 7.72
CA LYS A 159 -8.43 10.94 7.39
C LYS A 159 -8.47 11.17 5.89
N VAL A 160 -7.32 11.25 5.23
CA VAL A 160 -7.22 11.43 3.77
C VAL A 160 -7.92 10.28 3.04
N VAL A 161 -7.58 9.03 3.37
CA VAL A 161 -8.20 7.83 2.79
C VAL A 161 -9.72 7.85 2.97
N LYS A 162 -10.19 8.22 4.17
CA LYS A 162 -11.63 8.32 4.45
C LYS A 162 -12.31 9.43 3.66
N THR A 163 -11.67 10.57 3.47
CA THR A 163 -12.25 11.66 2.67
C THR A 163 -12.32 11.27 1.19
N LEU A 164 -11.24 10.72 0.63
CA LEU A 164 -11.17 10.31 -0.77
C LEU A 164 -12.13 9.16 -1.08
N SER A 165 -12.27 8.18 -0.18
CA SER A 165 -13.13 7.02 -0.41
C SER A 165 -14.61 7.38 -0.54
N ARG A 166 -15.05 8.50 0.06
CA ARG A 166 -16.44 8.98 -0.03
C ARG A 166 -16.90 9.29 -1.45
N GLN A 167 -15.97 9.59 -2.37
CA GLN A 167 -16.32 9.79 -3.78
C GLN A 167 -16.91 8.53 -4.42
N PHE A 168 -16.61 7.36 -3.86
CA PHE A 168 -17.09 6.06 -4.33
C PHE A 168 -18.29 5.54 -3.53
N GLU A 169 -18.83 6.30 -2.57
CA GLU A 169 -20.03 5.95 -1.80
C GLU A 169 -21.30 6.36 -2.58
N THR A 170 -21.52 5.74 -3.75
CA THR A 170 -22.69 6.00 -4.63
C THR A 170 -23.46 4.72 -4.94
N ASP A 171 -24.71 4.84 -5.38
CA ASP A 171 -25.55 3.69 -5.77
C ASP A 171 -24.98 2.90 -6.96
N ALA A 172 -24.06 3.48 -7.73
CA ALA A 172 -23.42 2.84 -8.88
C ALA A 172 -22.20 1.98 -8.50
N ILE A 173 -21.69 2.12 -7.26
CA ILE A 173 -20.47 1.46 -6.81
C ILE A 173 -20.76 0.40 -5.75
N ASP A 174 -20.40 -0.85 -6.04
CA ASP A 174 -20.43 -1.94 -5.07
C ASP A 174 -19.31 -1.73 -4.04
N GLN A 175 -19.71 -1.50 -2.79
CA GLN A 175 -18.79 -1.29 -1.68
C GLN A 175 -17.95 -2.52 -1.33
N GLN A 176 -18.31 -3.72 -1.82
CA GLN A 176 -17.46 -4.91 -1.69
C GLN A 176 -16.22 -4.86 -2.59
N LEU A 177 -16.26 -4.05 -3.65
CA LEU A 177 -15.16 -3.83 -4.60
C LEU A 177 -14.31 -2.59 -4.25
N VAL A 178 -14.66 -1.88 -3.17
CA VAL A 178 -13.91 -0.74 -2.66
C VAL A 178 -13.21 -1.13 -1.36
N ARG A 179 -11.88 -1.00 -1.36
CA ARG A 179 -11.06 -1.20 -0.18
C ARG A 179 -10.42 0.11 0.22
N ALA A 180 -10.84 0.68 1.34
CA ALA A 180 -10.17 1.82 1.97
C ALA A 180 -9.46 1.34 3.24
N SER A 181 -8.15 1.56 3.38
CA SER A 181 -7.37 1.09 4.52
C SER A 181 -6.41 2.18 5.03
N ALA A 182 -6.63 2.63 6.26
CA ALA A 182 -5.70 3.53 6.94
C ALA A 182 -4.42 2.77 7.31
N TYR A 183 -3.28 3.21 6.81
CA TYR A 183 -1.97 2.65 7.12
C TYR A 183 -1.31 3.39 8.29
N TRP A 184 -1.61 4.67 8.43
CA TRP A 184 -1.13 5.49 9.52
C TRP A 184 -2.14 6.61 9.84
N HIS A 185 -1.91 7.29 10.95
CA HIS A 185 -2.67 8.45 11.37
C HIS A 185 -1.71 9.56 11.78
N ALA A 186 -1.92 10.75 11.21
CA ALA A 186 -1.25 11.95 11.72
C ALA A 186 -1.72 12.20 13.17
N LYS A 187 -0.78 12.53 14.05
CA LYS A 187 -1.07 12.88 15.45
C LYS A 187 -1.57 14.31 15.57
#